data_AF-A0A397ER09-F1
#
_entry.id   AF-A0A397ER09-F1
#
_cell.length_a   1.000
_cell.length_b   1.000
_cell.length_c   1.000
_cell.angle_alpha   90.00
_cell.angle_beta   90.00
_cell.angle_gamma   90.00
#
_symmetry.space_group_name_H-M   'P 1'
#
loop_
_entity.id
_entity.type
_entity.pdbx_description
1 polymer ?
#
loop_
_entity_poly.entity_id
_entity_poly.type
_entity_poly.pdbx_seq_one_letter_code
_entity_poly.pdbx_strand_id
1 'polypeptide(L)'
;GLITLHPFHSDRLILSRVALSGLLAVLHAALDMEKTIFDNSHYFLYCIVTAMQPRMLITVDEQGNPLPVSVRVGQAVEVVGQAGRPKSITGFQTHNTPVLLNVKDRAELATDEYIALTNVLEGIVILRKNPDFQPDA
;
A
#
# COMPACT_ATOMS: atom_id res chain seq x y z
N GLY A 1 -3.15 -11.09 0.78
CA GLY A 1 -3.43 -11.53 -0.61
C GLY A 1 -2.77 -10.58 -1.57
N LEU A 2 -2.40 -11.02 -2.77
CA LEU A 2 -1.67 -10.20 -3.77
C LEU A 2 -2.45 -8.95 -4.22
N ILE A 3 -3.77 -9.08 -4.35
CA ILE A 3 -4.69 -7.99 -4.70
C ILE A 3 -5.61 -7.75 -3.51
N THR A 4 -5.84 -6.48 -3.20
CA THR A 4 -6.80 -6.05 -2.18
C THR A 4 -7.99 -5.36 -2.83
N LEU A 5 -9.17 -5.52 -2.24
CA LEU A 5 -10.38 -4.78 -2.60
C LEU A 5 -10.55 -3.62 -1.63
N HIS A 6 -10.13 -2.43 -2.05
CA HIS A 6 -10.20 -1.25 -1.19
C HIS A 6 -10.30 0.05 -2.01
N PRO A 7 -11.24 0.94 -1.71
CA PRO A 7 -11.40 2.18 -2.47
C PRO A 7 -10.44 3.31 -2.04
N PHE A 8 -9.74 3.15 -0.91
CA PHE A 8 -8.73 4.13 -0.50
C PHE A 8 -7.31 3.70 -0.85
N HIS A 9 -6.47 4.67 -1.18
CA HIS A 9 -5.03 4.53 -1.40
C HIS A 9 -4.21 5.46 -0.49
N SER A 10 -2.88 5.29 -0.50
CA SER A 10 -1.92 6.10 0.27
C SER A 10 -2.27 6.13 1.74
N ASP A 11 -2.23 4.96 2.37
CA ASP A 11 -2.50 4.82 3.80
C ASP A 11 -3.85 5.41 4.24
N ARG A 12 -4.88 5.16 3.41
CA ARG A 12 -6.28 5.58 3.64
C ARG A 12 -6.53 7.09 3.61
N LEU A 13 -5.55 7.88 3.18
CA LEU A 13 -5.70 9.33 3.09
C LEU A 13 -6.60 9.75 1.91
N ILE A 14 -6.50 9.03 0.79
CA ILE A 14 -7.16 9.43 -0.46
C ILE A 14 -8.18 8.38 -0.86
N LEU A 15 -9.43 8.82 -1.05
CA LEU A 15 -10.54 8.00 -1.53
C LEU A 15 -10.67 8.10 -3.05
N SER A 16 -10.53 6.98 -3.75
CA SER A 16 -10.82 6.90 -5.18
C SER A 16 -12.33 6.85 -5.41
N ARG A 17 -12.86 7.88 -6.07
CA ARG A 17 -14.29 7.98 -6.43
C ARG A 17 -14.71 6.85 -7.38
N VAL A 18 -13.82 6.43 -8.28
CA VAL A 18 -14.06 5.39 -9.29
C VAL A 18 -14.11 3.99 -8.66
N ALA A 19 -13.21 3.73 -7.71
CA ALA A 19 -13.23 2.49 -6.95
C ALA A 19 -14.50 2.39 -6.09
N LEU A 20 -14.87 3.49 -5.44
CA LEU A 20 -16.10 3.57 -4.65
C LEU A 20 -17.35 3.37 -5.52
N SER A 21 -17.45 4.05 -6.67
CA SER A 21 -18.62 3.91 -7.55
C SER A 21 -18.77 2.49 -8.08
N GLY A 22 -17.66 1.82 -8.40
CA GLY A 22 -17.69 0.42 -8.85
C GLY A 22 -18.20 -0.53 -7.77
N LEU A 23 -17.75 -0.35 -6.52
CA LEU A 23 -18.27 -1.11 -5.38
C LEU A 23 -19.75 -0.83 -5.12
N LEU A 24 -20.18 0.45 -5.17
CA LEU A 24 -21.58 0.82 -4.98
C LEU A 24 -22.49 0.26 -6.07
N ALA A 25 -22.04 0.22 -7.33
CA ALA A 25 -22.80 -0.39 -8.42
C ALA A 25 -23.05 -1.88 -8.18
N VAL A 26 -22.04 -2.62 -7.72
CA VAL A 26 -22.15 -4.05 -7.40
C VAL A 26 -23.07 -4.26 -6.19
N LEU A 27 -22.93 -3.45 -5.15
CA LEU A 27 -23.78 -3.53 -3.96
C LEU A 27 -25.24 -3.21 -4.30
N HIS A 28 -25.49 -2.26 -5.19
CA HIS A 28 -26.84 -1.93 -5.65
C HIS A 28 -27.44 -3.06 -6.49
N ALA A 29 -26.67 -3.64 -7.41
CA ALA A 29 -27.10 -4.82 -8.16
C ALA A 29 -27.42 -6.00 -7.23
N ALA A 30 -26.64 -6.17 -6.15
CA ALA A 30 -26.84 -7.25 -5.18
C ALA A 30 -28.14 -7.13 -4.34
N LEU A 31 -28.88 -6.02 -4.42
CA LEU A 31 -30.18 -5.88 -3.75
C LEU A 31 -31.28 -6.77 -4.39
N ASP A 32 -31.22 -6.99 -5.71
CA ASP A 32 -32.08 -7.93 -6.43
C ASP A 32 -31.20 -8.86 -7.28
N MET A 33 -30.51 -9.78 -6.59
CA MET A 33 -29.54 -10.70 -7.21
C MET A 33 -30.17 -11.63 -8.25
N GLU A 34 -31.42 -12.07 -8.01
CA GLU A 34 -32.11 -13.00 -8.90
C GLU A 34 -32.28 -12.42 -10.30
N LYS A 35 -32.65 -11.14 -10.40
CA LYS A 35 -32.90 -10.48 -11.70
C LYS A 35 -31.70 -9.78 -12.30
N THR A 36 -30.62 -9.59 -11.55
CA THR A 36 -29.44 -8.85 -12.03
C THR A 36 -28.25 -9.78 -12.22
N ILE A 37 -27.63 -10.20 -11.11
CA ILE A 37 -26.38 -10.94 -11.08
C ILE A 37 -26.58 -12.40 -11.53
N PHE A 38 -27.74 -13.01 -11.32
CA PHE A 38 -27.99 -14.41 -11.71
C PHE A 38 -28.78 -14.59 -13.01
N ASP A 39 -29.40 -13.53 -13.53
CA ASP A 39 -30.16 -13.58 -14.78
C ASP A 39 -29.29 -13.23 -15.99
N ASN A 40 -29.38 -12.01 -16.53
CA ASN A 40 -28.68 -11.63 -17.77
C ASN A 40 -27.51 -10.66 -17.56
N SER A 41 -27.35 -10.09 -16.36
CA SER A 41 -26.42 -8.98 -16.11
C SER A 41 -25.23 -9.36 -15.23
N HIS A 42 -24.62 -10.53 -15.47
CA HIS A 42 -23.45 -11.00 -14.72
C HIS A 42 -22.25 -10.03 -14.77
N TYR A 43 -22.17 -9.22 -15.83
CA TYR A 43 -21.07 -8.29 -16.06
C TYR A 43 -20.97 -7.18 -15.00
N PHE A 44 -22.01 -6.93 -14.20
CA PHE A 44 -21.93 -6.01 -13.07
C PHE A 44 -20.85 -6.42 -12.07
N LEU A 45 -20.50 -7.71 -11.97
CA LEU A 45 -19.38 -8.16 -11.13
C LEU A 45 -18.02 -7.63 -11.60
N TYR A 46 -17.85 -7.29 -12.88
CA TYR A 46 -16.61 -6.67 -13.37
C TYR A 46 -16.42 -5.25 -12.87
N CYS A 47 -17.46 -4.57 -12.40
CA CYS A 47 -17.32 -3.28 -11.74
C CYS A 47 -16.48 -3.35 -10.46
N ILE A 48 -16.30 -4.54 -9.87
CA ILE A 48 -15.39 -4.76 -8.72
C ILE A 48 -13.93 -4.46 -9.10
N VAL A 49 -13.55 -4.65 -10.37
CA VAL A 49 -12.17 -4.46 -10.86
C VAL A 49 -11.66 -3.04 -10.60
N THR A 50 -12.54 -2.03 -10.57
CA THR A 50 -12.13 -0.65 -10.30
C THR A 50 -11.63 -0.42 -8.87
N ALA A 51 -11.94 -1.33 -7.95
CA ALA A 51 -11.48 -1.32 -6.56
C ALA A 51 -10.40 -2.36 -6.27
N MET A 52 -9.98 -3.14 -7.29
CA MET A 52 -8.87 -4.09 -7.17
C MET A 52 -7.54 -3.35 -7.30
N GLN A 53 -6.79 -3.28 -6.21
CA GLN A 53 -5.46 -2.67 -6.20
C GLN A 53 -4.44 -3.59 -5.49
N PRO A 54 -3.27 -3.88 -6.10
CA PRO A 54 -2.21 -4.59 -5.43
C PRO A 54 -1.54 -3.70 -4.38
N ARG A 55 -1.36 -4.21 -3.16
CA ARG A 55 -0.54 -3.56 -2.12
C ARG A 55 0.84 -4.20 -2.10
N MET A 56 1.76 -3.59 -2.83
CA MET A 56 3.17 -3.97 -2.88
C MET A 56 4.03 -2.74 -2.66
N LEU A 57 5.26 -2.93 -2.18
CA LEU A 57 6.28 -1.90 -2.08
C LEU A 57 7.46 -2.29 -2.98
N ILE A 58 7.71 -1.46 -3.97
CA ILE A 58 8.87 -1.53 -4.86
C ILE A 58 9.64 -0.23 -4.70
N THR A 59 10.95 -0.33 -4.57
CA THR A 59 11.85 0.82 -4.47
C THR A 59 12.66 0.96 -5.75
N VAL A 60 12.76 2.18 -6.24
CA VAL A 60 13.51 2.54 -7.45
C VAL A 60 14.45 3.70 -7.15
N ASP A 61 15.54 3.80 -7.89
CA ASP A 61 16.43 4.96 -7.84
C ASP A 61 15.83 6.17 -8.57
N GLU A 62 16.55 7.30 -8.58
CA GLU A 62 16.12 8.52 -9.30
C GLU A 62 16.12 8.34 -10.83
N GLN A 63 16.80 7.32 -11.33
CA GLN A 63 16.92 6.97 -12.75
C GLN A 63 15.85 5.94 -13.17
N GLY A 64 15.04 5.43 -12.24
CA GLY A 64 14.01 4.43 -12.46
C GLY A 64 14.49 2.97 -12.48
N ASN A 65 15.74 2.69 -12.09
CA ASN A 65 16.22 1.32 -11.94
C ASN A 65 15.73 0.72 -10.62
N PRO A 66 15.46 -0.60 -10.58
CA PRO A 66 15.06 -1.27 -9.35
C PRO A 66 16.21 -1.26 -8.34
N LEU A 67 15.92 -0.80 -7.13
CA LEU A 67 16.88 -0.70 -6.05
C LEU A 67 16.39 -1.54 -4.86
N PRO A 68 16.95 -2.73 -4.58
CA PRO A 68 16.55 -3.53 -3.44
C PRO A 68 17.05 -2.88 -2.14
N VAL A 69 16.13 -2.49 -1.27
CA VAL A 69 16.43 -1.84 0.02
C VAL A 69 15.74 -2.60 1.14
N SER A 70 16.40 -2.64 2.30
CA SER A 70 15.84 -3.26 3.48
C SER A 70 14.75 -2.37 4.10
N VAL A 71 13.57 -2.95 4.29
CA VAL A 71 12.37 -2.29 4.80
C VAL A 71 11.79 -3.06 5.99
N ARG A 72 11.29 -2.33 6.98
CA ARG A 72 10.58 -2.87 8.14
C ARG A 72 9.09 -2.80 7.86
N VAL A 73 8.43 -3.94 7.81
CA VAL A 73 6.99 -4.05 7.59
C VAL A 73 6.33 -4.53 8.86
N GLY A 74 5.29 -3.85 9.32
CA GLY A 74 4.53 -4.26 10.50
C GLY A 74 3.21 -3.52 10.63
N GLN A 75 2.54 -3.72 11.75
CA GLN A 75 1.22 -3.15 11.98
C GLN A 75 1.30 -1.63 12.14
N ALA A 76 0.45 -0.90 11.41
CA ALA A 76 0.36 0.55 11.52
C ALA A 76 -0.18 0.99 12.89
N VAL A 77 0.53 1.91 13.53
CA VAL A 77 0.14 2.63 14.76
C VAL A 77 0.51 4.11 14.62
N GLU A 78 -0.19 5.00 15.32
CA GLU A 78 0.10 6.44 15.19
C GLU A 78 1.46 6.80 15.81
N VAL A 79 1.71 6.37 17.04
CA VAL A 79 3.02 6.51 17.71
C VAL A 79 3.20 5.33 18.65
N VAL A 80 4.30 4.59 18.51
CA VAL A 80 4.80 3.73 19.61
C VAL A 80 5.59 4.58 20.60
N GLY A 81 5.38 4.32 21.89
CA GLY A 81 5.94 5.07 23.02
C GLY A 81 7.46 4.92 23.24
N GLN A 82 8.27 4.84 22.19
CA GLN A 82 9.72 4.92 22.33
C GLN A 82 10.13 6.38 22.50
N ALA A 83 10.82 6.68 23.60
CA ALA A 83 11.34 8.02 23.88
C ALA A 83 12.39 8.41 22.82
N GLY A 84 12.22 9.58 22.21
CA GLY A 84 13.22 10.21 21.34
C GLY A 84 13.09 9.95 19.83
N ARG A 85 12.45 8.86 19.40
CA ARG A 85 12.14 8.60 17.97
C ARG A 85 10.76 7.97 17.83
N PRO A 86 9.70 8.75 17.59
CA PRO A 86 8.37 8.19 17.39
C PRO A 86 8.39 7.28 16.16
N LYS A 87 8.04 6.01 16.36
CA LYS A 87 7.91 5.03 15.29
C LYS A 87 6.43 4.80 15.00
N SER A 88 6.10 4.53 13.75
CA SER A 88 4.71 4.42 13.30
C SER A 88 4.29 2.96 13.05
N ILE A 89 5.15 2.02 13.43
CA ILE A 89 5.00 0.57 13.23
C ILE A 89 5.25 -0.18 14.54
N THR A 90 4.42 -1.18 14.83
CA THR A 90 4.63 -2.21 15.87
C THR A 90 4.87 -3.58 15.25
N GLY A 91 5.62 -4.44 15.95
CA GLY A 91 5.77 -5.86 15.58
C GLY A 91 6.32 -6.05 14.17
N PHE A 92 7.41 -5.35 13.83
CA PHE A 92 7.94 -5.35 12.47
C PHE A 92 8.76 -6.60 12.15
N GLN A 93 8.77 -6.95 10.87
CA GLN A 93 9.73 -7.87 10.26
C GLN A 93 10.53 -7.12 9.20
N THR A 94 11.82 -7.43 9.13
CA THR A 94 12.69 -6.85 8.11
C THR A 94 12.62 -7.71 6.84
N HIS A 95 12.28 -7.07 5.73
CA HIS A 95 12.22 -7.67 4.40
C HIS A 95 13.07 -6.84 3.43
N ASN A 96 13.45 -7.41 2.30
CA ASN A 96 14.03 -6.65 1.20
C ASN A 96 12.97 -6.42 0.12
N THR A 97 12.94 -5.22 -0.46
CA THR A 97 12.04 -4.92 -1.58
C THR A 97 12.43 -5.70 -2.84
N PRO A 98 11.46 -6.12 -3.68
CA PRO A 98 10.01 -5.86 -3.58
C PRO A 98 9.29 -6.75 -2.55
N VAL A 99 8.36 -6.17 -1.79
CA VAL A 99 7.60 -6.88 -0.74
C VAL A 99 6.10 -6.65 -0.88
N LEU A 100 5.29 -7.64 -0.50
CA LEU A 100 3.84 -7.51 -0.40
C LEU A 100 3.44 -7.03 1.00
N LEU A 101 2.54 -6.05 1.06
CA LEU A 101 2.05 -5.50 2.32
C LEU A 101 0.67 -6.10 2.63
N ASN A 102 0.44 -6.58 3.86
CA ASN A 102 -0.90 -7.02 4.24
C ASN A 102 -1.83 -5.84 4.54
N VAL A 103 -3.10 -6.16 4.81
CA VAL A 103 -4.10 -5.18 5.20
C VAL A 103 -3.71 -4.58 6.56
N LYS A 104 -3.56 -3.25 6.61
CA LYS A 104 -3.06 -2.46 7.78
C LYS A 104 -1.56 -2.54 8.06
N ASP A 105 -0.78 -3.22 7.22
CA ASP A 105 0.66 -3.09 7.30
C ASP A 105 1.09 -1.71 6.79
N ARG A 106 2.07 -1.14 7.47
CA ARG A 106 2.84 0.02 7.05
C ARG A 106 4.31 -0.40 6.95
N ALA A 107 5.03 0.21 6.01
CA ALA A 107 6.45 0.00 5.81
C ALA A 107 7.24 1.24 6.20
N GLU A 108 8.44 1.04 6.75
CA GLU A 108 9.45 2.07 7.02
C GLU A 108 10.81 1.57 6.48
N LEU A 109 11.69 2.48 6.07
CA LEU A 109 13.07 2.12 5.70
C LEU A 109 13.82 1.59 6.93
N ALA A 110 14.61 0.54 6.75
CA ALA A 110 15.38 -0.06 7.84
C ALA A 110 16.68 0.70 8.16
N THR A 111 17.23 1.40 7.16
CA THR A 111 18.49 2.15 7.21
C THR A 111 18.29 3.59 6.72
N ASP A 112 19.13 4.50 7.19
CA ASP A 112 19.12 5.92 6.80
C ASP A 112 19.99 6.21 5.54
N GLU A 113 20.42 5.16 4.82
CA GLU A 113 21.20 5.27 3.58
C GLU A 113 20.42 5.95 2.45
N TYR A 114 19.10 5.75 2.45
CA TYR A 114 18.19 6.29 1.46
C TYR A 114 17.10 7.12 2.12
N ILE A 115 16.68 8.17 1.43
CA ILE A 115 15.54 9.01 1.79
C ILE A 115 14.45 8.77 0.75
N ALA A 116 13.26 8.38 1.21
CA ALA A 116 12.10 8.26 0.33
C ALA A 116 11.57 9.65 -0.03
N LEU A 117 11.23 9.86 -1.31
CA LEU A 117 10.60 11.10 -1.77
C LEU A 117 9.13 11.21 -1.35
N THR A 118 8.51 10.10 -0.90
CA THR A 118 7.13 10.05 -0.42
C THR A 118 7.08 9.69 1.06
N ASN A 119 6.15 10.30 1.78
CA ASN A 119 5.92 10.02 3.21
C ASN A 119 5.33 8.63 3.45
N VAL A 120 4.68 8.04 2.43
CA VAL A 120 4.07 6.72 2.48
C VAL A 120 4.86 5.77 1.60
N LEU A 121 5.29 4.65 2.18
CA LEU A 121 6.00 3.58 1.47
C LEU A 121 5.01 2.53 0.95
N GLU A 122 4.31 2.87 -0.13
CA GLU A 122 3.34 2.00 -0.79
C GLU A 122 3.40 2.18 -2.31
N GLY A 123 3.28 1.09 -3.07
CA GLY A 123 3.38 1.08 -4.52
C GLY A 123 4.83 1.16 -4.98
N ILE A 124 5.10 2.09 -5.90
CA ILE A 124 6.45 2.36 -6.41
C ILE A 124 6.96 3.62 -5.72
N VAL A 125 8.07 3.50 -5.00
CA VAL A 125 8.67 4.58 -4.23
C VAL A 125 10.05 4.89 -4.78
N ILE A 126 10.29 6.16 -5.08
CA ILE A 126 11.60 6.65 -5.50
C ILE A 126 12.42 6.96 -4.25
N LEU A 127 13.62 6.40 -4.21
CA LEU A 127 14.60 6.60 -3.16
C LEU A 127 15.75 7.46 -3.67
N ARG A 128 16.10 8.48 -2.89
CA ARG A 128 17.31 9.29 -3.07
C ARG A 128 18.37 8.83 -2.10
N LYS A 129 19.63 8.75 -2.55
CA LYS A 129 20.75 8.48 -1.64
C LYS A 129 20.92 9.64 -0.67
N ASN A 130 21.02 9.34 0.62
CA ASN A 130 21.19 10.35 1.66
C ASN A 130 22.60 10.94 1.60
N PRO A 131 22.76 12.26 1.38
CA PRO A 131 24.08 12.90 1.35
C PRO A 131 24.77 12.94 2.72
N ASP A 132 24.01 12.89 3.82
CA ASP A 132 24.52 12.96 5.19
C ASP A 132 24.78 11.57 5.79
N PHE A 133 24.63 10.50 4.99
CA PHE A 133 24.82 9.14 5.48
C PHE A 133 26.30 8.87 5.75
N GLN A 134 26.61 8.70 7.03
CA GLN A 134 27.88 8.10 7.45
C GLN A 134 27.64 6.60 7.67
N PRO A 135 28.38 5.72 7.00
CA PRO A 135 28.31 4.30 7.31
C PRO A 135 28.74 4.11 8.77
N ASP A 136 27.91 3.46 9.57
CA ASP A 136 28.31 3.01 10.90
C ASP A 136 29.56 2.13 10.74
N ALA A 137 30.65 2.55 11.40
CA ALA A 137 31.97 1.91 11.34
C ALA A 137 32.00 0.52 12.00
#